data_AF-A0A419HDT5-F1
#
_entry.id   AF-A0A419HDT5-F1
#
_cell.length_a   1.000
_cell.length_b   1.000
_cell.length_c   1.000
_cell.angle_alpha   90.00
_cell.angle_beta   90.00
_cell.angle_gamma   90.00
#
_symmetry.space_group_name_H-M   'P 1'
#
loop_
_entity.id
_entity.type
_entity.pdbx_description
1 polymer ?
#
loop_
_entity_poly.entity_id
_entity_poly.type
_entity_poly.pdbx_seq_one_letter_code
_entity_poly.pdbx_strand_id
1 'polypeptide(L)'
;MHIIGAYVPLSIWTLVVILLGAAVGLLIHKPLVSRGWAPRPTTVALVATTLVLSLTLAPGMELDRPDGLDQCLAAFPYVLYRLGYGGEGLLNIALLMPLGFALIRAVPRWWLAALIVLILPVGIELIQILIPGRVCAPSDLLNNVFGGLLGMFAGSGVKDRDNQKA
;
A
#
# COMPACT_ATOMS: atom_id res chain seq x y z
N MET A 1 -18.76 0.43 3.64
CA MET A 1 -18.76 0.29 5.12
C MET A 1 -17.94 1.42 5.70
N HIS A 2 -18.28 2.01 6.85
CA HIS A 2 -17.42 3.03 7.47
C HIS A 2 -16.55 2.44 8.57
N ILE A 3 -15.26 2.79 8.59
CA ILE A 3 -14.29 2.44 9.64
C ILE A 3 -13.61 3.74 10.08
N ILE A 4 -13.73 4.11 11.36
CA ILE A 4 -13.16 5.35 11.92
C ILE A 4 -13.61 6.59 11.10
N GLY A 5 -14.87 6.60 10.64
CA GLY A 5 -15.43 7.67 9.82
C GLY A 5 -15.07 7.65 8.33
N ALA A 6 -14.10 6.84 7.91
CA ALA A 6 -13.70 6.68 6.52
C ALA A 6 -14.50 5.60 5.80
N TYR A 7 -14.80 5.82 4.51
CA TYR A 7 -15.50 4.84 3.69
C TYR A 7 -14.53 3.76 3.18
N VAL A 8 -14.89 2.50 3.40
CA VAL A 8 -14.17 1.32 2.90
C VAL A 8 -15.03 0.63 1.81
N PRO A 9 -14.57 0.64 0.55
CA PRO A 9 -15.30 0.14 -0.61
C PRO A 9 -15.16 -1.38 -0.77
N LEU A 10 -15.74 -2.14 0.17
CA LEU A 10 -15.84 -3.60 0.02
C LEU A 10 -16.89 -3.93 -1.05
N SER A 11 -16.46 -4.52 -2.16
CA SER A 11 -17.33 -4.91 -3.27
C SER A 11 -16.80 -6.15 -4.00
N ILE A 12 -17.51 -6.57 -5.04
CA ILE A 12 -17.05 -7.65 -5.93
C ILE A 12 -15.67 -7.35 -6.54
N TRP A 13 -15.34 -6.08 -6.77
CA TRP A 13 -14.02 -5.66 -7.25
C TRP A 13 -12.90 -6.03 -6.28
N THR A 14 -13.15 -5.91 -4.97
CA THR A 14 -12.20 -6.32 -3.94
C THR A 14 -11.86 -7.81 -4.10
N LEU A 15 -12.86 -8.66 -4.33
CA LEU A 15 -12.65 -10.09 -4.57
C LEU A 15 -11.86 -10.36 -5.85
N VAL A 16 -12.20 -9.65 -6.95
CA VAL A 16 -11.48 -9.78 -8.23
C VAL A 16 -9.99 -9.44 -8.05
N VAL A 17 -9.67 -8.32 -7.40
CA VAL A 17 -8.28 -7.91 -7.15
C VAL A 17 -7.58 -8.88 -6.21
N ILE A 18 -8.26 -9.42 -5.20
CA ILE A 18 -7.69 -10.46 -4.32
C ILE A 18 -7.32 -11.71 -5.10
N LEU A 19 -8.22 -12.21 -5.95
CA LEU A 19 -7.97 -13.42 -6.75
C LEU A 19 -6.83 -13.22 -7.74
N LEU A 20 -6.81 -12.09 -8.44
CA LEU A 20 -5.73 -11.72 -9.35
C LEU A 20 -4.40 -11.55 -8.61
N GLY A 21 -4.40 -10.84 -7.49
CA GLY A 21 -3.21 -10.62 -6.66
C GLY A 21 -2.66 -11.92 -6.08
N ALA A 22 -3.53 -12.85 -5.66
CA ALA A 22 -3.13 -14.18 -5.22
C ALA A 22 -2.50 -15.00 -6.36
N ALA A 23 -3.09 -14.98 -7.56
CA ALA A 23 -2.54 -15.65 -8.73
C ALA A 23 -1.16 -15.09 -9.10
N VAL A 24 -1.03 -13.76 -9.20
CA VAL A 24 0.26 -13.09 -9.46
C VAL A 24 1.27 -13.41 -8.35
N GLY A 25 0.85 -13.35 -7.09
CA GLY A 25 1.69 -13.68 -5.94
C GLY A 25 2.27 -15.09 -6.02
N LEU A 26 1.45 -16.08 -6.37
CA LEU A 26 1.91 -17.47 -6.57
C LEU A 26 2.91 -17.59 -7.72
N LEU A 27 2.70 -16.85 -8.82
CA LEU A 27 3.59 -16.85 -9.98
C LEU A 27 4.96 -16.21 -9.68
N ILE A 28 4.99 -15.11 -8.92
CA ILE A 28 6.23 -14.36 -8.66
C ILE A 28 6.96 -14.77 -7.39
N HIS A 29 6.32 -15.49 -6.47
CA HIS A 29 6.94 -15.91 -5.20
C HIS A 29 8.23 -16.69 -5.39
N LYS A 30 8.20 -17.79 -6.16
CA LYS A 30 9.40 -18.60 -6.43
C LYS A 30 10.52 -17.80 -7.10
N PRO A 31 10.27 -17.02 -8.17
CA PRO A 31 11.27 -16.13 -8.76
C PRO A 31 11.88 -15.10 -7.80
N LEU A 32 11.11 -14.56 -6.86
CA LEU A 32 11.63 -13.60 -5.87
C LEU A 32 12.54 -14.31 -4.86
N VAL A 33 12.11 -15.46 -4.34
CA VAL A 33 12.89 -16.26 -3.39
C VAL A 33 14.18 -16.76 -4.03
N SER A 34 14.16 -17.19 -5.30
CA SER A 34 15.37 -17.61 -6.00
C SER A 34 16.37 -16.47 -6.24
N ARG A 35 15.92 -15.21 -6.17
CA ARG A 35 16.77 -14.00 -6.22
C ARG A 35 17.23 -13.54 -4.83
N GLY A 36 17.03 -14.35 -3.80
CA GLY A 36 17.52 -14.09 -2.44
C GLY A 36 16.52 -13.37 -1.52
N TRP A 37 15.24 -13.31 -1.90
CA TRP A 37 14.21 -12.79 -0.98
C TRP A 37 13.85 -13.84 0.08
N ALA A 38 13.59 -13.42 1.31
CA ALA A 38 13.21 -14.33 2.39
C ALA A 38 11.78 -14.88 2.17
N PRO A 39 11.56 -16.21 2.21
CA PRO A 39 10.32 -16.82 1.73
C PRO A 39 9.08 -16.45 2.54
N ARG A 40 9.15 -16.48 3.87
CA ARG A 40 8.00 -16.17 4.73
C ARG A 40 7.61 -14.69 4.66
N PRO A 41 8.55 -13.73 4.87
CA PRO A 41 8.20 -12.30 4.74
C PRO A 41 7.75 -11.93 3.33
N THR A 42 8.26 -12.59 2.29
CA THR A 42 7.79 -12.38 0.90
C THR A 42 6.33 -12.76 0.75
N THR A 43 5.89 -13.89 1.30
CA THR A 43 4.45 -14.25 1.29
C THR A 43 3.61 -13.18 1.99
N VAL A 44 4.05 -12.71 3.16
CA VAL A 44 3.33 -11.65 3.89
C VAL A 44 3.29 -10.35 3.08
N ALA A 45 4.39 -9.95 2.45
CA ALA A 45 4.45 -8.77 1.61
C ALA A 45 3.50 -8.89 0.39
N LEU A 46 3.46 -10.05 -0.27
CA LEU A 46 2.56 -10.29 -1.41
C LEU A 46 1.08 -10.23 -1.01
N VAL A 47 0.73 -10.84 0.13
CA VAL A 47 -0.63 -10.76 0.69
C VAL A 47 -0.97 -9.32 1.05
N ALA A 48 -0.07 -8.61 1.75
CA ALA A 48 -0.29 -7.22 2.14
C ALA A 48 -0.47 -6.32 0.92
N THR A 49 0.39 -6.43 -0.11
CA THR A 49 0.23 -5.70 -1.38
C THR A 49 -1.11 -6.01 -2.04
N THR A 50 -1.52 -7.28 -2.06
CA THR A 50 -2.83 -7.67 -2.63
C THR A 50 -3.98 -7.00 -1.90
N LEU A 51 -3.95 -6.99 -0.56
CA LEU A 51 -4.97 -6.35 0.26
C LEU A 51 -4.99 -4.83 0.05
N VAL A 52 -3.82 -4.18 0.04
CA VAL A 52 -3.67 -2.75 -0.28
C VAL A 52 -4.36 -2.43 -1.60
N LEU A 53 -3.96 -3.11 -2.68
CA LEU A 53 -4.50 -2.89 -4.01
C LEU A 53 -6.01 -3.17 -4.08
N SER A 54 -6.50 -4.18 -3.37
CA SER A 54 -7.93 -4.52 -3.37
C SER A 54 -8.82 -3.45 -2.74
N LEU A 55 -8.27 -2.66 -1.82
CA LEU A 55 -8.99 -1.59 -1.12
C LEU A 55 -8.82 -0.24 -1.82
N THR A 56 -7.63 0.02 -2.38
CA THR A 56 -7.34 1.29 -3.05
C THR A 56 -7.85 1.33 -4.49
N LEU A 57 -7.82 0.22 -5.23
CA LEU A 57 -8.25 0.18 -6.64
C LEU A 57 -9.72 -0.19 -6.84
N ALA A 58 -10.51 -0.32 -5.77
CA ALA A 58 -11.96 -0.45 -5.91
C ALA A 58 -12.56 0.88 -6.45
N PRO A 59 -13.66 0.85 -7.22
CA PRO A 59 -14.35 2.07 -7.64
C PRO A 59 -14.77 2.94 -6.45
N GLY A 60 -14.75 4.26 -6.64
CA GLY A 60 -15.14 5.22 -5.62
C GLY A 60 -16.61 5.62 -5.73
N MET A 61 -17.01 6.60 -4.93
CA MET A 61 -18.41 7.06 -4.83
C MET A 61 -18.59 8.52 -5.28
N GLU A 62 -17.50 9.24 -5.54
CA GLU A 62 -17.52 10.65 -5.91
C GLU A 62 -17.77 10.87 -7.41
N LEU A 63 -18.92 10.43 -7.92
CA LEU A 63 -19.25 10.52 -9.36
C LEU A 63 -19.36 11.96 -9.89
N ASP A 64 -19.66 12.93 -9.03
CA ASP A 64 -19.84 14.34 -9.40
C ASP A 64 -18.57 15.19 -9.26
N ARG A 65 -17.47 14.60 -8.77
CA ARG A 65 -16.21 15.34 -8.61
C ARG A 65 -15.37 15.25 -9.88
N PRO A 66 -14.62 16.33 -10.20
CA PRO A 66 -13.63 16.27 -11.28
C PRO A 66 -12.64 15.14 -11.00
N ASP A 67 -12.44 14.26 -11.97
CA ASP A 67 -11.36 13.29 -12.04
C ASP A 67 -10.21 13.89 -12.87
N GLY A 68 -8.98 13.41 -12.66
CA GLY A 68 -7.85 13.87 -13.46
C GLY A 68 -6.59 14.28 -12.69
N LEU A 69 -5.58 14.63 -13.47
CA LEU A 69 -4.27 15.08 -12.97
C LEU A 69 -4.32 16.50 -12.41
N ASP A 70 -5.16 17.36 -12.99
CA ASP A 70 -5.36 18.76 -12.59
C ASP A 70 -5.82 18.88 -11.13
N GLN A 71 -6.76 18.03 -10.71
CA GLN A 71 -7.18 17.95 -9.32
C GLN A 71 -6.03 17.52 -8.40
N CYS A 72 -5.23 16.56 -8.84
CA CYS A 72 -4.10 16.08 -8.06
C CYS A 72 -3.06 17.20 -7.83
N LEU A 73 -2.77 17.98 -8.87
CA LEU A 73 -1.87 19.13 -8.78
C LEU A 73 -2.44 20.24 -7.89
N ALA A 74 -3.75 20.49 -7.96
CA ALA A 74 -4.42 21.50 -7.14
C ALA A 74 -4.41 21.16 -5.64
N ALA A 75 -4.46 19.87 -5.29
CA ALA A 75 -4.45 19.42 -3.90
C ALA A 75 -3.04 19.36 -3.27
N PHE A 76 -1.99 19.36 -4.10
CA PHE A 76 -0.60 19.19 -3.65
C PHE A 76 -0.13 20.20 -2.57
N PRO A 77 -0.47 21.51 -2.64
CA PRO A 77 -0.06 22.48 -1.61
C PRO A 77 -0.56 22.15 -0.20
N TYR A 78 -1.62 21.38 -0.06
CA TYR A 78 -2.24 21.04 1.23
C TYR A 78 -1.83 19.66 1.75
N VAL A 79 -0.93 18.96 1.06
CA VAL A 79 -0.57 17.57 1.34
C VAL A 79 -0.07 17.35 2.77
N LEU A 80 0.82 18.23 3.25
CA LEU A 80 1.40 18.13 4.60
C LEU A 80 0.37 18.39 5.69
N TYR A 81 -0.57 19.30 5.46
CA TYR A 81 -1.63 19.62 6.42
C TYR A 81 -2.60 18.44 6.63
N ARG A 82 -2.73 17.58 5.61
CA ARG A 82 -3.62 16.40 5.64
C ARG A 82 -2.94 15.10 6.07
N LEU A 83 -1.67 15.15 6.47
CA LEU A 83 -0.98 13.97 7.01
C LEU A 83 -1.68 13.50 8.30
N GLY A 84 -2.15 12.25 8.31
CA GLY A 84 -2.86 11.63 9.42
C GLY A 84 -4.22 12.26 9.76
N TYR A 85 -4.72 13.18 8.93
CA TYR A 85 -5.96 13.89 9.22
C TYR A 85 -7.18 13.02 8.91
N GLY A 86 -8.06 12.87 9.90
CA GLY A 86 -9.31 12.12 9.76
C GLY A 86 -9.12 10.61 9.64
N GLY A 87 -10.24 9.88 9.47
CA GLY A 87 -10.23 8.42 9.36
C GLY A 87 -9.46 7.91 8.15
N GLU A 88 -9.56 8.61 7.01
CA GLU A 88 -8.95 8.19 5.74
C GLU A 88 -7.42 8.24 5.83
N GLY A 89 -6.87 9.33 6.37
CA GLY A 89 -5.43 9.46 6.59
C GLY A 89 -4.88 8.38 7.53
N LEU A 90 -5.58 8.10 8.64
CA LEU A 90 -5.18 7.05 9.58
C LEU A 90 -5.26 5.65 8.95
N LEU A 91 -6.31 5.36 8.18
CA LEU A 91 -6.43 4.08 7.48
C LEU A 91 -5.35 3.90 6.42
N ASN A 92 -5.01 4.94 5.65
CA ASN A 92 -3.92 4.89 4.67
C ASN A 92 -2.56 4.60 5.34
N ILE A 93 -2.27 5.27 6.47
CA ILE A 93 -1.07 4.96 7.27
C ILE A 93 -1.08 3.50 7.75
N ALA A 94 -2.20 3.04 8.30
CA ALA A 94 -2.34 1.68 8.81
C ALA A 94 -2.24 0.63 7.69
N LEU A 95 -2.70 0.96 6.49
CA LEU A 95 -2.82 0.03 5.35
C LEU A 95 -1.44 -0.40 4.83
N LEU A 96 -0.48 0.52 4.67
CA LEU A 96 0.86 0.17 4.17
C LEU A 96 1.86 -0.22 5.26
N MET A 97 1.55 -0.01 6.54
CA MET A 97 2.45 -0.36 7.64
C MET A 97 2.81 -1.86 7.68
N PRO A 98 1.86 -2.81 7.57
CA PRO A 98 2.20 -4.24 7.48
C PRO A 98 3.05 -4.59 6.27
N LEU A 99 2.82 -3.92 5.14
CA LEU A 99 3.60 -4.12 3.92
C LEU A 99 5.05 -3.66 4.11
N GLY A 100 5.27 -2.46 4.64
CA GLY A 100 6.62 -1.94 4.92
C GLY A 100 7.39 -2.85 5.88
N PHE A 101 6.73 -3.34 6.93
CA PHE A 101 7.29 -4.30 7.88
C PHE A 101 7.70 -5.61 7.19
N ALA A 102 6.83 -6.16 6.35
CA ALA A 102 7.14 -7.40 5.64
C ALA A 102 8.25 -7.21 4.60
N LEU A 103 8.24 -6.09 3.87
CA LEU A 103 9.21 -5.81 2.82
C LEU A 103 10.63 -5.67 3.35
N ILE A 104 10.86 -4.91 4.43
CA ILE A 104 12.21 -4.74 5.00
C ILE A 104 12.80 -6.08 5.47
N ARG A 105 11.93 -7.05 5.79
CA ARG A 105 12.30 -8.42 6.16
C ARG A 105 12.40 -9.37 4.97
N ALA A 106 11.75 -9.05 3.86
CA ALA A 106 11.70 -9.88 2.66
C ALA A 106 12.88 -9.64 1.73
N VAL A 107 13.22 -8.37 1.48
CA VAL A 107 14.19 -8.01 0.45
C VAL A 107 15.64 -8.15 0.94
N PRO A 108 16.60 -8.47 0.06
CA PRO A 108 18.00 -8.59 0.44
C PRO A 108 18.68 -7.26 0.75
N ARG A 109 18.10 -6.12 0.33
CA ARG A 109 18.66 -4.79 0.51
C ARG A 109 17.59 -3.81 0.95
N TRP A 110 17.82 -3.09 2.04
CA TRP A 110 16.84 -2.18 2.65
C TRP A 110 16.27 -1.14 1.67
N TRP A 111 17.08 -0.65 0.74
CA TRP A 111 16.66 0.37 -0.22
C TRP A 111 15.63 -0.16 -1.23
N LEU A 112 15.57 -1.48 -1.49
CA LEU A 112 14.52 -2.06 -2.33
C LEU A 112 13.15 -1.96 -1.63
N ALA A 113 13.11 -2.16 -0.32
CA ALA A 113 11.89 -1.97 0.45
C ALA A 113 11.46 -0.49 0.44
N ALA A 114 12.41 0.43 0.63
CA ALA A 114 12.16 1.87 0.52
C ALA A 114 11.60 2.24 -0.85
N LEU A 115 12.21 1.74 -1.92
CA LEU A 115 11.78 2.01 -3.29
C LEU A 115 10.35 1.52 -3.54
N ILE A 116 10.00 0.31 -3.09
CA ILE A 116 8.64 -0.22 -3.23
C ILE A 116 7.64 0.62 -2.42
N VAL A 117 7.97 0.98 -1.17
CA VAL A 117 7.11 1.81 -0.31
C VAL A 117 6.88 3.20 -0.90
N LEU A 118 7.86 3.76 -1.62
CA LEU A 118 7.73 5.07 -2.28
C LEU A 118 6.96 5.00 -3.60
N ILE A 119 7.22 3.98 -4.42
CA ILE A 119 6.65 3.88 -5.77
C ILE A 119 5.22 3.34 -5.74
N LEU A 120 4.89 2.42 -4.84
CA LEU A 120 3.57 1.78 -4.83
C LEU A 120 2.43 2.80 -4.65
N PRO A 121 2.48 3.75 -3.68
CA PRO A 121 1.44 4.77 -3.54
C PRO A 121 1.32 5.69 -4.76
N VAL A 122 2.45 6.06 -5.39
CA VAL A 122 2.45 6.84 -6.64
C VAL A 122 1.70 6.09 -7.74
N GLY A 123 1.99 4.80 -7.92
CA GLY A 123 1.30 3.96 -8.89
C GLY A 123 -0.20 3.82 -8.61
N ILE A 124 -0.59 3.71 -7.33
CA ILE A 124 -1.99 3.64 -6.92
C ILE A 124 -2.74 4.93 -7.30
N GLU A 125 -2.24 6.11 -6.92
CA GLU A 125 -2.88 7.39 -7.25
C GLU A 125 -3.00 7.58 -8.76
N LEU A 126 -1.94 7.27 -9.52
CA LEU A 126 -1.95 7.40 -10.98
C LEU A 126 -2.98 6.48 -11.64
N ILE A 127 -3.16 5.26 -11.13
CA ILE A 127 -4.20 4.36 -11.62
C ILE A 127 -5.58 4.86 -11.21
N GLN A 128 -5.74 5.41 -10.00
CA GLN A 128 -7.03 5.92 -9.51
C GLN A 128 -7.56 7.10 -10.34
N ILE A 129 -6.70 7.87 -11.01
CA ILE A 129 -7.12 8.89 -12.00
C ILE A 129 -7.98 8.28 -13.12
N LEU A 130 -7.82 6.99 -13.42
CA LEU A 130 -8.57 6.26 -14.44
C LEU A 130 -9.78 5.49 -13.88
N ILE A 131 -10.01 5.54 -12.57
CA ILE A 131 -11.07 4.78 -11.91
C ILE A 131 -12.27 5.71 -11.65
N PRO A 132 -13.45 5.43 -12.24
CA PRO A 132 -14.64 6.25 -12.02
C PRO A 132 -14.99 6.40 -10.54
N GLY A 133 -15.36 7.63 -10.17
CA GLY A 133 -15.73 7.99 -8.80
C GLY A 133 -14.55 8.04 -7.83
N ARG A 134 -13.30 7.89 -8.28
CA ARG A 134 -12.11 8.15 -7.46
C ARG A 134 -11.56 9.54 -7.71
N VAL A 135 -11.04 10.13 -6.65
CA VAL A 135 -10.46 11.47 -6.59
C VAL A 135 -8.98 11.31 -6.27
N CYS A 136 -8.10 11.92 -7.08
CA CYS A 136 -6.67 11.90 -6.80
C CYS A 136 -6.40 12.73 -5.55
N ALA A 137 -5.74 12.13 -4.55
CA ALA A 137 -5.50 12.76 -3.27
C ALA A 137 -4.01 12.62 -2.92
N PRO A 138 -3.17 13.64 -3.19
CA PRO A 138 -1.76 13.61 -2.83
C PRO A 138 -1.51 13.32 -1.34
N SER A 139 -2.48 13.64 -0.47
CA SER A 139 -2.44 13.29 0.95
C SER A 139 -2.45 11.79 1.19
N ASP A 140 -3.15 11.03 0.36
CA ASP A 140 -3.24 9.57 0.47
C ASP A 140 -1.92 8.93 0.09
N LEU A 141 -1.28 9.40 -0.99
CA LEU A 141 0.12 9.07 -1.30
C LEU A 141 1.02 9.29 -0.09
N LEU A 142 0.99 10.48 0.51
CA LEU A 142 1.87 10.82 1.63
C LEU A 142 1.58 9.96 2.88
N ASN A 143 0.31 9.75 3.22
CA ASN A 143 -0.13 8.90 4.33
C ASN A 143 0.33 7.44 4.14
N ASN A 144 0.15 6.89 2.93
CA ASN A 144 0.57 5.55 2.58
C ASN A 144 2.11 5.40 2.65
N VAL A 145 2.87 6.35 2.10
CA VAL A 145 4.34 6.38 2.21
C VAL A 145 4.77 6.41 3.68
N PHE A 146 4.18 7.29 4.48
CA PHE A 146 4.49 7.42 5.90
C PHE A 146 4.22 6.11 6.65
N GLY A 147 3.06 5.49 6.41
CA GLY A 147 2.72 4.17 6.95
C GLY A 147 3.73 3.08 6.60
N GLY A 148 4.11 2.99 5.31
CA GLY A 148 5.11 2.02 4.85
C GLY A 148 6.48 2.25 5.50
N LEU A 149 6.92 3.50 5.64
CA LEU A 149 8.18 3.84 6.31
C LEU A 149 8.15 3.48 7.80
N LEU A 150 7.05 3.75 8.51
CA LEU A 150 6.86 3.31 9.89
C LEU A 150 6.91 1.78 10.01
N GLY A 151 6.29 1.07 9.08
CA GLY A 151 6.36 -0.38 8.99
C GLY A 151 7.78 -0.89 8.83
N MET A 152 8.53 -0.31 7.90
CA MET A 152 9.95 -0.63 7.69
C MET A 152 10.78 -0.38 8.94
N PHE A 153 10.57 0.77 9.61
CA PHE A 153 11.27 1.11 10.84
C PHE A 153 10.99 0.07 11.92
N ALA A 154 9.72 -0.27 12.16
CA ALA A 154 9.33 -1.31 13.11
C ALA A 154 9.93 -2.68 12.78
N GLY A 155 9.91 -3.08 11.50
CA GLY A 155 10.46 -4.35 11.03
C GLY A 155 11.98 -4.45 11.18
N SER A 156 12.70 -3.34 11.04
CA SER A 156 14.16 -3.31 11.21
C SER A 156 14.62 -3.56 12.64
N GLY A 157 13.77 -3.26 13.64
CA GLY A 157 14.06 -3.49 15.06
C GLY A 157 13.87 -4.94 15.53
N VAL A 158 13.25 -5.80 14.71
CA VAL A 158 12.96 -7.20 15.07
C VAL A 158 14.14 -8.11 14.73
N LYS A 159 14.72 -8.77 15.74
CA LYS A 159 15.77 -9.79 15.54
C LYS A 159 15.17 -11.09 15.02
N ASP A 160 15.79 -11.67 14.00
CA ASP A 160 15.43 -13.01 13.53
C ASP A 160 15.80 -14.06 14.58
N ARG A 161 14.82 -14.90 14.94
CA ARG A 161 15.03 -16.02 15.87
C ARG A 161 16.04 -17.04 15.37
N ASP A 162 16.30 -17.10 14.06
CA ASP A 162 17.25 -18.04 13.47
C ASP A 162 18.72 -17.63 13.74
N ASN A 163 18.99 -16.37 14.06
CA ASN A 163 20.33 -15.88 14.44
C ASN A 163 20.69 -16.10 15.93
N GLN A 164 19.79 -16.69 16.73
CA GLN A 164 20.02 -16.90 18.17
C GLN A 164 20.49 -18.32 18.52
N LYS A 165 20.61 -19.22 17.54
CA LYS A 165 20.99 -20.62 17.75
C LYS A 165 22.44 -20.94 17.32
N ALA A 166 23.27 -19.93 17.10
CA ALA A 166 24.69 -20.07 16.76
C ALA A 166 25.59 -19.67 17.93
#